data_AF-X0ZPW7-F1
#
_entry.id   AF-X0ZPW7-F1
#
_cell.length_a   1.000
_cell.length_b   1.000
_cell.length_c   1.000
_cell.angle_alpha   90.00
_cell.angle_beta   90.00
_cell.angle_gamma   90.00
#
_symmetry.space_group_name_H-M   'P 1'
#
loop_
_entity.id
_entity.type
_entity.pdbx_description
1 polymer ?
#
loop_
_entity_poly.entity_id
_entity_poly.type
_entity_poly.pdbx_seq_one_letter_code
_entity_poly.pdbx_strand_id
1 'polypeptide(L)'
;MVNNQIPTFEDKGEALHYFPMWRTWFGLVGHCKLPWNDVEPADNAETAEPAKVPEHVANYCDVFAGVTGIEVKPEDLILQSERVYNFQRVFGVRMGFGTREHDAIPYRSAGPVTEEEYTSRAERYDGQLAEKVGIEPAGMTTAEKVSALRAYREDQYEQLIDVVYKRRGWSEDGIPTVEKLQELGIDFPEVL
;
A
#
# COMPACT_ATOMS: atom_id res chain seq x y z
N MET A 1 15.74 6.44 -10.95
CA MET A 1 15.48 7.64 -10.10
C MET A 1 14.10 7.46 -9.50
N VAL A 2 13.87 7.78 -8.22
CA VAL A 2 12.53 7.72 -7.62
C VAL A 2 11.88 9.08 -7.86
N ASN A 3 10.76 9.12 -8.57
CA ASN A 3 10.14 10.38 -9.04
C ASN A 3 9.40 11.16 -7.93
N ASN A 4 9.44 10.68 -6.68
CA ASN A 4 8.83 11.27 -5.49
C ASN A 4 7.36 11.71 -5.67
N GLN A 5 6.60 10.99 -6.50
CA GLN A 5 5.20 11.28 -6.80
C GLN A 5 4.24 11.02 -5.63
N ILE A 6 4.71 10.33 -4.58
CA ILE A 6 3.95 9.96 -3.38
C ILE A 6 4.81 10.32 -2.15
N PRO A 7 4.96 11.62 -1.84
CA PRO A 7 6.01 12.10 -0.95
C PRO A 7 5.74 11.83 0.54
N THR A 8 4.50 11.97 1.00
CA THR A 8 4.14 11.86 2.42
C THR A 8 3.76 10.44 2.82
N PHE A 9 3.62 10.17 4.12
CA PHE A 9 3.07 8.89 4.58
C PHE A 9 1.58 8.78 4.27
N GLU A 10 0.85 9.88 4.34
CA GLU A 10 -0.57 9.98 4.01
C GLU A 10 -0.82 9.66 2.54
N ASP A 11 -0.01 10.21 1.63
CA ASP A 11 -0.11 9.90 0.19
C ASP A 11 0.17 8.41 -0.07
N LYS A 12 1.13 7.83 0.65
CA LYS A 12 1.43 6.38 0.55
C LYS A 12 0.30 5.54 1.14
N GLY A 13 -0.29 5.98 2.25
CA GLY A 13 -1.46 5.36 2.86
C GLY A 13 -2.66 5.35 1.92
N GLU A 14 -2.91 6.46 1.24
CA GLU A 14 -3.95 6.56 0.20
C GLU A 14 -3.66 5.63 -0.98
N ALA A 15 -2.44 5.62 -1.49
CA ALA A 15 -2.05 4.71 -2.57
C ALA A 15 -2.21 3.24 -2.16
N LEU A 16 -1.84 2.90 -0.92
CA LEU A 16 -1.99 1.56 -0.33
C LEU A 16 -3.43 1.24 0.09
N HIS A 17 -4.36 2.20 0.01
CA HIS A 17 -5.80 1.95 0.03
C HIS A 17 -6.32 1.74 -1.39
N TYR A 18 -6.18 2.74 -2.26
CA TYR A 18 -6.76 2.77 -3.59
C TYR A 18 -6.28 1.61 -4.49
N PHE A 19 -4.96 1.45 -4.69
CA PHE A 19 -4.45 0.50 -5.69
C PHE A 19 -4.74 -0.96 -5.35
N PRO A 20 -4.65 -1.42 -4.09
CA PRO A 20 -5.11 -2.76 -3.73
C PRO A 20 -6.60 -2.98 -3.99
N MET A 21 -7.47 -2.01 -3.71
CA MET A 21 -8.91 -2.12 -4.00
C MET A 21 -9.16 -2.17 -5.50
N TRP A 22 -8.58 -1.23 -6.25
CA TRP A 22 -8.69 -1.21 -7.72
C TRP A 22 -8.21 -2.51 -8.36
N ARG A 23 -7.06 -3.04 -7.92
CA ARG A 23 -6.54 -4.31 -8.43
C ARG A 23 -7.40 -5.51 -8.04
N THR A 24 -8.05 -5.46 -6.88
CA THR A 24 -8.98 -6.51 -6.43
C THR A 24 -10.24 -6.53 -7.28
N TRP A 25 -10.73 -5.34 -7.70
CA TRP A 25 -11.94 -5.22 -8.52
C TRP A 25 -11.89 -6.10 -9.77
N PHE A 26 -10.78 -6.08 -10.51
CA PHE A 26 -10.56 -6.94 -11.67
C PHE A 26 -10.82 -8.43 -11.38
N GLY A 27 -10.41 -8.91 -10.20
CA GLY A 27 -10.64 -10.29 -9.77
C GLY A 27 -12.11 -10.58 -9.45
N LEU A 28 -12.88 -9.59 -9.00
CA LEU A 28 -14.32 -9.72 -8.73
C LEU A 28 -15.13 -9.88 -10.01
N VAL A 29 -14.74 -9.17 -11.07
CA VAL A 29 -15.46 -9.14 -12.35
C VAL A 29 -14.80 -9.96 -13.46
N GLY A 30 -13.72 -10.69 -13.14
CA GLY A 30 -13.06 -11.61 -14.08
C GLY A 30 -12.26 -10.92 -15.20
N HIS A 31 -11.85 -9.66 -15.01
CA HIS A 31 -11.06 -8.92 -15.98
C HIS A 31 -9.55 -9.09 -15.77
N CYS A 32 -8.79 -9.03 -16.86
CA CYS A 32 -7.35 -8.85 -16.79
C CYS A 32 -7.03 -7.39 -16.44
N LYS A 33 -6.09 -7.15 -15.52
CA LYS A 33 -5.66 -5.79 -15.13
C LYS A 33 -4.61 -5.18 -16.07
N LEU A 34 -3.99 -5.97 -16.94
CA LEU A 34 -2.92 -5.48 -17.84
C LEU A 34 -3.42 -4.39 -18.80
N PRO A 35 -4.62 -4.50 -19.42
CA PRO A 35 -5.14 -3.42 -20.26
C PRO A 35 -5.29 -2.07 -19.53
N TRP A 36 -5.46 -2.07 -18.21
CA TRP A 36 -5.45 -0.83 -17.43
C TRP A 36 -4.05 -0.23 -17.30
N ASN A 37 -3.03 -1.06 -17.01
CA ASN A 37 -1.72 -0.61 -16.55
C ASN A 37 -0.63 -0.56 -17.65
N ASP A 38 -0.76 -1.37 -18.72
CA ASP A 38 0.31 -1.57 -19.70
C ASP A 38 0.09 -0.80 -21.00
N VAL A 39 -1.12 -0.25 -21.19
CA VAL A 39 -1.47 0.63 -22.30
C VAL A 39 -2.08 1.86 -21.65
N GLU A 40 -1.56 3.04 -21.92
CA GLU A 40 -2.12 4.29 -21.41
C GLU A 40 -2.51 5.19 -22.59
N PRO A 41 -3.57 6.01 -22.48
CA PRO A 41 -3.87 7.05 -23.45
C PRO A 41 -2.67 7.98 -23.66
N ALA A 42 -2.50 8.50 -24.88
CA ALA A 42 -1.34 9.33 -25.24
C ALA A 42 -1.25 10.63 -24.41
N ASP A 43 -2.39 11.12 -23.91
CA ASP A 43 -2.56 12.31 -23.09
C ASP A 43 -2.70 12.00 -21.59
N ASN A 44 -2.51 10.74 -21.14
CA ASN A 44 -2.68 10.36 -19.73
C ASN A 44 -1.80 11.21 -18.77
N ALA A 45 -0.61 11.59 -19.20
CA ALA A 45 0.31 12.41 -18.43
C ALA A 45 -0.22 13.82 -18.12
N GLU A 46 -1.20 14.31 -18.89
CA GLU A 46 -1.85 15.62 -18.72
C GLU A 46 -3.06 15.56 -17.78
N THR A 47 -3.47 14.36 -17.35
CA THR A 47 -4.61 14.16 -16.45
C THR A 47 -4.29 14.53 -15.00
N ALA A 48 -5.33 14.71 -14.17
CA ALA A 48 -5.17 15.09 -12.77
C ALA A 48 -4.49 14.00 -11.92
N GLU A 49 -4.74 12.72 -12.23
CA GLU A 49 -4.15 11.58 -11.53
C GLU A 49 -3.63 10.52 -12.51
N PRO A 50 -2.52 10.79 -13.24
CA PRO A 50 -2.04 9.92 -14.30
C PRO A 50 -1.75 8.49 -13.84
N ALA A 51 -1.32 8.32 -12.59
CA ALA A 51 -1.05 7.02 -11.99
C ALA A 51 -2.30 6.11 -11.85
N LYS A 52 -3.51 6.68 -11.93
CA LYS A 52 -4.77 5.93 -11.90
C LYS A 52 -5.31 5.61 -13.29
N VAL A 53 -4.80 6.29 -14.33
CA VAL A 53 -5.29 6.25 -15.71
C VAL A 53 -6.81 6.55 -15.77
N PRO A 54 -7.23 7.80 -15.51
CA PRO A 54 -8.63 8.14 -15.26
C PRO A 54 -9.60 7.76 -16.40
N GLU A 55 -9.16 7.87 -17.65
CA GLU A 55 -9.96 7.44 -18.82
C GLU A 55 -10.26 5.94 -18.75
N HIS A 56 -9.28 5.11 -18.40
CA HIS A 56 -9.49 3.67 -18.27
C HIS A 56 -10.47 3.36 -17.14
N VAL A 57 -10.38 4.06 -16.00
CA VAL A 57 -11.32 3.91 -14.89
C VAL A 57 -12.75 4.23 -15.34
N ALA A 58 -12.94 5.32 -16.10
CA ALA A 58 -14.23 5.67 -16.68
C ALA A 58 -14.74 4.57 -17.64
N ASN A 59 -13.89 4.09 -18.55
CA ASN A 59 -14.23 3.01 -19.48
C ASN A 59 -14.66 1.72 -18.74
N TYR A 60 -14.05 1.38 -17.61
CA TYR A 60 -14.48 0.22 -16.81
C TYR A 60 -15.83 0.44 -16.12
N CYS A 61 -16.18 1.68 -15.75
CA CYS A 61 -17.52 2.00 -15.29
C CYS A 61 -18.54 1.77 -16.41
N ASP A 62 -18.25 2.26 -17.62
CA ASP A 62 -19.10 2.08 -18.80
C ASP A 62 -19.29 0.60 -19.17
N VAL A 63 -18.21 -0.18 -19.14
CA VAL A 63 -18.27 -1.62 -19.39
C VAL A 63 -19.11 -2.33 -18.33
N PHE A 64 -18.91 -2.01 -17.05
CA PHE A 64 -19.69 -2.62 -15.97
C PHE A 64 -21.18 -2.29 -16.11
N ALA A 65 -21.52 -1.02 -16.34
CA ALA A 65 -22.90 -0.57 -16.54
C ALA A 65 -23.52 -1.21 -17.79
N GLY A 66 -22.79 -1.23 -18.91
CA GLY A 66 -23.25 -1.82 -20.17
C GLY A 66 -23.52 -3.33 -20.10
N VAL A 67 -22.78 -4.07 -19.28
CA VAL A 67 -22.97 -5.53 -19.11
C VAL A 67 -24.05 -5.86 -18.07
N THR A 68 -24.07 -5.14 -16.95
CA THR A 68 -24.91 -5.49 -15.79
C THR A 68 -26.24 -4.74 -15.74
N GLY A 69 -26.33 -3.60 -16.43
CA GLY A 69 -27.43 -2.63 -16.28
C GLY A 69 -27.38 -1.84 -14.96
N ILE A 70 -26.28 -1.91 -14.20
CA ILE A 70 -26.10 -1.19 -12.94
C ILE A 70 -25.12 -0.03 -13.17
N GLU A 71 -25.64 1.18 -13.09
CA GLU A 71 -24.81 2.39 -13.15
C GLU A 71 -23.88 2.48 -11.94
N VAL A 72 -22.62 2.81 -12.19
CA VAL A 72 -21.56 2.91 -11.17
C VAL A 72 -20.64 4.07 -11.49
N LYS A 73 -20.04 4.62 -10.43
CA LYS A 73 -18.97 5.60 -10.48
C LYS A 73 -17.64 4.95 -10.07
N PRO A 74 -16.49 5.60 -10.32
CA PRO A 74 -15.19 5.09 -9.90
C PRO A 74 -15.13 4.67 -8.42
N GLU A 75 -15.71 5.47 -7.53
CA GLU A 75 -15.79 5.20 -6.10
C GLU A 75 -16.59 3.94 -5.76
N ASP A 76 -17.60 3.58 -6.56
CA ASP A 76 -18.40 2.38 -6.36
C ASP A 76 -17.58 1.12 -6.64
N LEU A 77 -16.69 1.16 -7.63
CA LEU A 77 -15.79 0.03 -7.97
C LEU A 77 -14.80 -0.24 -6.83
N ILE A 78 -14.31 0.84 -6.20
CA ILE A 78 -13.46 0.76 -5.02
C ILE A 78 -14.25 0.21 -3.82
N LEU A 79 -15.47 0.70 -3.58
CA LEU A 79 -16.32 0.23 -2.48
C LEU A 79 -16.69 -1.25 -2.61
N GLN A 80 -16.99 -1.74 -3.82
CA GLN A 80 -17.21 -3.16 -4.08
C GLN A 80 -16.01 -4.01 -3.63
N SER A 81 -14.81 -3.54 -3.96
CA SER A 81 -13.56 -4.23 -3.60
C SER A 81 -13.22 -4.10 -2.12
N GLU A 82 -13.47 -2.95 -1.50
CA GLU A 82 -13.17 -2.70 -0.09
C GLU A 82 -13.95 -3.63 0.84
N ARG A 83 -15.21 -3.94 0.51
CA ARG A 83 -16.00 -4.97 1.21
C ARG A 83 -15.30 -6.33 1.20
N VAL A 84 -14.88 -6.79 0.02
CA VAL A 84 -14.22 -8.09 -0.14
C VAL A 84 -12.85 -8.11 0.51
N TYR A 85 -12.08 -7.03 0.38
CA TYR A 85 -10.75 -6.90 0.97
C TYR A 85 -10.81 -6.99 2.51
N ASN A 86 -11.76 -6.28 3.13
CA ASN A 86 -11.95 -6.35 4.57
C ASN A 86 -12.49 -7.71 5.01
N PHE A 87 -13.39 -8.32 4.24
CA PHE A 87 -13.87 -9.67 4.52
C PHE A 87 -12.74 -10.72 4.46
N GLN A 88 -11.83 -10.60 3.49
CA GLN A 88 -10.62 -11.43 3.42
C GLN A 88 -9.71 -11.22 4.64
N ARG A 89 -9.57 -9.97 5.12
CA ARG A 89 -8.80 -9.67 6.33
C ARG A 89 -9.42 -10.32 7.57
N VAL A 90 -10.73 -10.18 7.76
CA VAL A 90 -11.50 -10.84 8.83
C VAL A 90 -11.34 -12.36 8.76
N PHE A 91 -11.42 -12.93 7.56
CA PHE A 91 -11.20 -14.37 7.37
C PHE A 91 -9.78 -14.78 7.80
N GLY A 92 -8.76 -13.99 7.47
CA GLY A 92 -7.40 -14.18 7.96
C GLY A 92 -7.33 -14.23 9.49
N VAL A 93 -7.94 -13.24 10.15
CA VAL A 93 -8.06 -13.15 11.63
C VAL A 93 -8.73 -14.39 12.20
N ARG A 94 -9.84 -14.82 11.61
CA ARG A 94 -10.54 -16.05 12.01
C ARG A 94 -9.66 -17.30 11.90
N MET A 95 -8.75 -17.33 10.92
CA MET A 95 -7.81 -18.44 10.72
C MET A 95 -6.55 -18.33 11.60
N GLY A 96 -6.46 -17.33 12.48
CA GLY A 96 -5.32 -17.10 13.36
C GLY A 96 -4.18 -16.29 12.74
N PHE A 97 -4.44 -15.57 11.63
CA PHE A 97 -3.47 -14.72 10.93
C PHE A 97 -3.99 -13.27 10.80
N GLY A 98 -3.25 -12.34 10.21
CA GLY A 98 -3.78 -11.00 9.87
C GLY A 98 -3.91 -10.03 11.05
N THR A 99 -3.16 -10.26 12.11
CA THR A 99 -2.75 -9.25 13.10
C THR A 99 -1.50 -8.49 12.61
N ARG A 100 -1.05 -7.46 13.33
CA ARG A 100 0.10 -6.63 12.92
C ARG A 100 1.38 -7.44 12.72
N GLU A 101 1.59 -8.47 13.53
CA GLU A 101 2.77 -9.34 13.43
C GLU A 101 2.89 -10.01 12.05
N HIS A 102 1.76 -10.23 11.37
CA HIS A 102 1.70 -10.90 10.07
C HIS A 102 1.94 -9.95 8.90
N ASP A 103 1.90 -8.64 9.13
CA ASP A 103 2.20 -7.64 8.11
C ASP A 103 3.71 -7.33 8.06
N ALA A 104 4.52 -7.87 8.97
CA ALA A 104 5.96 -7.64 9.01
C ALA A 104 6.67 -8.06 7.70
N ILE A 105 7.54 -7.18 7.21
CA ILE A 105 8.39 -7.49 6.05
C ILE A 105 9.59 -8.37 6.44
N PRO A 106 10.12 -9.16 5.50
CA PRO A 106 11.38 -9.87 5.73
C PRO A 106 12.50 -8.91 6.14
N TYR A 107 13.33 -9.31 7.12
CA TYR A 107 14.46 -8.51 7.64
C TYR A 107 15.33 -7.90 6.53
N ARG A 108 15.59 -8.66 5.45
CA ARG A 108 16.37 -8.21 4.30
C ARG A 108 15.75 -7.04 3.54
N SER A 109 14.43 -6.87 3.56
CA SER A 109 13.72 -5.81 2.83
C SER A 109 13.95 -4.43 3.45
N ALA A 110 14.22 -4.36 4.75
CA ALA A 110 14.39 -3.08 5.44
C ALA A 110 15.76 -2.43 5.16
N GLY A 111 16.83 -3.19 4.90
CA GLY A 111 18.16 -2.59 4.76
C GLY A 111 19.28 -3.59 4.46
N PRO A 112 20.53 -3.10 4.35
CA PRO A 112 21.68 -3.99 4.22
C PRO A 112 21.69 -4.99 5.39
N VAL A 113 21.93 -6.26 5.07
CA VAL A 113 21.95 -7.36 6.04
C VAL A 113 23.35 -7.58 6.59
N THR A 114 24.36 -7.34 5.76
CA THR A 114 25.77 -7.53 6.10
C THR A 114 26.56 -6.24 5.93
N GLU A 115 27.73 -6.17 6.58
CA GLU A 115 28.68 -5.06 6.39
C GLU A 115 29.20 -4.98 4.95
N GLU A 116 29.33 -6.12 4.27
CA GLU A 116 29.72 -6.17 2.85
C GLU A 116 28.66 -5.52 1.95
N GLU A 117 27.38 -5.80 2.18
CA GLU A 117 26.28 -5.15 1.45
C GLU A 117 26.29 -3.65 1.66
N TYR A 118 26.55 -3.19 2.89
CA TYR A 118 26.71 -1.76 3.18
C TYR A 118 27.88 -1.17 2.39
N THR A 119 29.05 -1.78 2.54
CA THR A 119 30.31 -1.30 1.93
C THR A 119 30.22 -1.24 0.41
N SER A 120 29.54 -2.21 -0.22
CA SER A 120 29.32 -2.25 -1.67
C SER A 120 28.59 -1.02 -2.23
N ARG A 121 27.89 -0.28 -1.36
CA ARG A 121 27.10 0.92 -1.70
C ARG A 121 27.30 2.02 -0.65
N ALA A 122 28.52 2.15 -0.11
CA ALA A 122 28.83 3.04 1.01
C ALA A 122 28.37 4.48 0.76
N GLU A 123 28.68 5.06 -0.40
CA GLU A 123 28.28 6.43 -0.76
C GLU A 123 26.77 6.65 -0.65
N ARG A 124 25.98 5.70 -1.17
CA ARG A 124 24.51 5.77 -1.10
C ARG A 124 24.00 5.72 0.33
N TYR A 125 24.55 4.83 1.15
CA TYR A 125 24.06 4.62 2.51
C TYR A 125 24.55 5.69 3.49
N ASP A 126 25.79 6.13 3.36
CA ASP A 126 26.34 7.26 4.10
C ASP A 126 25.55 8.54 3.77
N GLY A 127 25.21 8.77 2.49
CA GLY A 127 24.33 9.87 2.10
C GLY A 127 22.93 9.78 2.73
N GLN A 128 22.34 8.58 2.80
CA GLN A 128 21.05 8.39 3.48
C GLN A 128 21.12 8.63 5.00
N LEU A 129 22.20 8.21 5.66
CA LEU A 129 22.42 8.48 7.08
C LEU A 129 22.50 9.98 7.34
N ALA A 130 23.29 10.71 6.56
CA ALA A 130 23.45 12.14 6.72
C ALA A 130 22.16 12.91 6.38
N GLU A 131 21.55 12.65 5.23
CA GLU A 131 20.43 13.46 4.70
C GLU A 131 19.08 13.12 5.34
N LYS A 132 18.83 11.83 5.63
CA LYS A 132 17.50 11.36 6.08
C LYS A 132 17.45 11.05 7.56
N VAL A 133 18.54 10.52 8.12
CA VAL A 133 18.62 10.16 9.53
C VAL A 133 19.22 11.31 10.36
N GLY A 134 20.01 12.19 9.74
CA GLY A 134 20.72 13.27 10.43
C GLY A 134 21.94 12.79 11.22
N ILE A 135 22.51 11.63 10.86
CA ILE A 135 23.69 11.04 11.50
C ILE A 135 24.89 11.22 10.59
N GLU A 136 25.97 11.80 11.10
CA GLU A 136 27.23 11.89 10.38
C GLU A 136 27.98 10.55 10.42
N PRO A 137 28.19 9.87 9.28
CA PRO A 137 28.76 8.53 9.26
C PRO A 137 30.27 8.50 9.53
N ALA A 138 30.96 9.65 9.52
CA ALA A 138 32.39 9.73 9.78
C ALA A 138 32.73 9.27 11.20
N GLY A 139 33.63 8.28 11.32
CA GLY A 139 34.08 7.73 12.61
C GLY A 139 33.24 6.57 13.14
N MET A 140 32.10 6.25 12.52
CA MET A 140 31.33 5.04 12.84
C MET A 140 31.92 3.79 12.16
N THR A 141 31.85 2.66 12.85
CA THR A 141 32.09 1.34 12.26
C THR A 141 30.98 0.99 11.26
N THR A 142 31.26 0.10 10.30
CA THR A 142 30.24 -0.35 9.33
C THR A 142 29.06 -1.03 10.03
N ALA A 143 29.30 -1.79 11.10
CA ALA A 143 28.24 -2.40 11.90
C ALA A 143 27.29 -1.35 12.53
N GLU A 144 27.83 -0.27 13.10
CA GLU A 144 27.03 0.82 13.66
C GLU A 144 26.22 1.54 12.58
N LYS A 145 26.83 1.79 11.41
CA LYS A 145 26.15 2.40 10.27
C LYS A 145 24.98 1.54 9.76
N VAL A 146 25.19 0.22 9.65
CA VAL A 146 24.15 -0.74 9.28
C VAL A 146 23.02 -0.68 10.30
N SER A 147 23.34 -0.77 11.59
CA SER A 147 22.33 -0.76 12.66
C SER A 147 21.51 0.54 12.65
N ALA A 148 22.15 1.70 12.56
CA ALA A 148 21.48 3.00 12.55
C ALA A 148 20.57 3.17 11.32
N LEU A 149 21.04 2.82 10.13
CA LEU A 149 20.24 2.92 8.90
C LEU A 149 19.04 1.98 8.94
N ARG A 150 19.21 0.77 9.48
CA ARG A 150 18.13 -0.19 9.61
C ARG A 150 17.08 0.28 10.61
N ALA A 151 17.49 0.73 11.78
CA ALA A 151 16.58 1.25 12.80
C ALA A 151 15.71 2.38 12.22
N TYR A 152 16.30 3.31 11.48
CA TYR A 152 15.55 4.36 10.79
C TYR A 152 14.54 3.77 9.79
N ARG A 153 14.93 2.82 8.94
CA ARG A 153 14.04 2.29 7.90
C ARG A 153 12.93 1.39 8.45
N GLU A 154 13.20 0.65 9.52
CA GLU A 154 12.21 -0.15 10.24
C GLU A 154 11.20 0.78 10.92
N ASP A 155 11.64 1.87 11.56
CA ASP A 155 10.76 2.90 12.11
C ASP A 155 9.89 3.57 11.04
N GLN A 156 10.46 3.92 9.88
CA GLN A 156 9.68 4.46 8.75
C GLN A 156 8.63 3.46 8.23
N TYR A 157 8.90 2.16 8.33
CA TYR A 157 7.96 1.12 7.94
C TYR A 157 6.79 1.02 8.93
N GLU A 158 7.06 1.06 10.24
CA GLU A 158 6.03 1.07 11.28
C GLU A 158 5.14 2.32 11.19
N GLN A 159 5.73 3.50 10.99
CA GLN A 159 4.97 4.73 10.76
C GLN A 159 4.03 4.62 9.55
N LEU A 160 4.49 3.99 8.47
CA LEU A 160 3.65 3.75 7.30
C LEU A 160 2.51 2.77 7.60
N ILE A 161 2.78 1.69 8.36
CA ILE A 161 1.74 0.74 8.79
C ILE A 161 0.64 1.49 9.54
N ASP A 162 0.99 2.35 10.50
CA ASP A 162 0.01 3.07 11.31
C ASP A 162 -0.89 3.96 10.45
N VAL A 163 -0.30 4.66 9.48
CA VAL A 163 -1.05 5.49 8.54
C VAL A 163 -1.95 4.64 7.65
N VAL A 164 -1.50 3.47 7.20
CA VAL A 164 -2.29 2.54 6.39
C VAL A 164 -3.46 1.96 7.17
N TYR A 165 -3.25 1.52 8.41
CA TYR A 165 -4.32 1.00 9.28
C TYR A 165 -5.36 2.06 9.56
N LYS A 166 -4.92 3.27 9.94
CA LYS A 166 -5.82 4.41 10.14
C LYS A 166 -6.64 4.69 8.89
N ARG A 167 -5.99 4.74 7.71
CA ARG A 167 -6.68 5.00 6.44
C ARG A 167 -7.71 3.93 6.07
N ARG A 168 -7.46 2.69 6.44
CA ARG A 168 -8.35 1.54 6.20
C ARG A 168 -9.47 1.40 7.25
N GLY A 169 -9.44 2.18 8.34
CA GLY A 169 -10.36 2.01 9.46
C GLY A 169 -10.09 0.71 10.23
N TRP A 170 -8.80 0.40 10.44
CA TRP A 170 -8.34 -0.77 11.19
C TRP A 170 -7.78 -0.32 12.55
N SER A 171 -7.74 -1.25 13.50
CA SER A 171 -7.06 -1.07 14.79
C SER A 171 -5.54 -1.01 14.61
N GLU A 172 -4.83 -0.66 15.68
CA GLU A 172 -3.36 -0.68 15.72
C GLU A 172 -2.77 -2.09 15.50
N ASP A 173 -3.57 -3.13 15.72
CA ASP A 173 -3.23 -4.53 15.44
C ASP A 173 -3.63 -4.97 14.00
N GLY A 174 -4.03 -4.03 13.14
CA GLY A 174 -4.32 -4.31 11.74
C GLY A 174 -5.62 -5.10 11.52
N ILE A 175 -6.57 -5.03 12.44
CA ILE A 175 -7.87 -5.69 12.35
C ILE A 175 -8.94 -4.64 12.00
N PRO A 176 -9.81 -4.86 11.00
CA PRO A 176 -10.92 -3.94 10.71
C PRO A 176 -11.76 -3.67 11.96
N THR A 177 -12.06 -2.40 12.25
CA THR A 177 -12.89 -2.08 13.41
C THR A 177 -14.34 -2.44 13.17
N VAL A 178 -15.12 -2.60 14.25
CA VAL A 178 -16.56 -2.87 14.16
C VAL A 178 -17.27 -1.77 13.36
N GLU A 179 -16.89 -0.50 13.55
CA GLU A 179 -17.44 0.63 12.81
C GLU A 179 -17.18 0.50 11.31
N LYS A 180 -15.97 0.07 10.92
CA LYS A 180 -15.63 -0.16 9.51
C LYS A 180 -16.42 -1.34 8.93
N LEU A 181 -16.63 -2.41 9.69
CA LEU A 181 -17.42 -3.57 9.24
C LEU A 181 -18.90 -3.19 9.03
N GLN A 182 -19.46 -2.36 9.92
CA GLN A 182 -20.81 -1.81 9.81
C GLN A 182 -20.94 -0.87 8.61
N GLU A 183 -19.97 0.02 8.41
CA GLU A 183 -19.91 0.93 7.25
C GLU A 183 -19.94 0.15 5.93
N LEU A 184 -19.24 -0.99 5.88
CA LEU A 184 -19.15 -1.85 4.70
C LEU A 184 -20.33 -2.82 4.55
N GLY A 185 -21.18 -2.97 5.57
CA GLY A 185 -22.30 -3.91 5.61
C GLY A 185 -21.87 -5.38 5.64
N ILE A 186 -20.75 -5.66 6.32
CA ILE A 186 -20.18 -7.02 6.47
C ILE A 186 -20.02 -7.42 7.95
N ASP A 187 -20.71 -6.72 8.84
CA ASP A 187 -20.83 -6.97 10.29
C ASP A 187 -21.78 -8.14 10.61
N PHE A 188 -21.61 -9.26 9.91
CA PHE A 188 -22.43 -10.45 10.13
C PHE A 188 -22.26 -10.98 11.58
N PRO A 189 -23.27 -11.65 12.17
CA PRO A 189 -23.15 -12.24 13.51
C PRO A 189 -21.97 -13.19 13.69
N GLU A 190 -21.52 -13.85 12.62
CA GLU A 190 -20.37 -14.76 12.61
C GLU A 190 -19.00 -14.04 12.50
N VAL A 191 -19.03 -12.74 12.20
CA VAL A 191 -17.86 -11.87 12.04
C VAL A 191 -17.57 -11.08 13.33
N LEU A 192 -18.60 -10.69 14.09
CA LEU A 192 -18.49 -9.91 15.33
C LEU A 192 -18.09 -10.75 16.56
#